data_AF-A0A2V8VIS7-F1
#
_entry.id   AF-A0A2V8VIS7-F1
#
_cell.length_a   1.000
_cell.length_b   1.000
_cell.length_c   1.000
_cell.angle_alpha   90.00
_cell.angle_beta   90.00
_cell.angle_gamma   90.00
#
_symmetry.space_group_name_H-M   'P 1'
#
loop_
_entity.id
_entity.type
_entity.pdbx_description
1 polymer ?
#
loop_
_entity_poly.entity_id
_entity_poly.type
_entity_poly.pdbx_seq_one_letter_code
_entity_poly.pdbx_strand_id
1 'polypeptide(L)'
;MADMACRTFGERLDDLLEGRLSPADRRAADEHLRSCAGCRELKSLVAEASVPVTPPADLLGAVLARTSGSACGSARTRLCDHIDRLLAPADDDLVRMHLDACGECAGLAARLARLAADLPPLAERDPGPRLVDEVLARTSRRPALPSRRAARFAAVWRRLAHRPRIAWEGAYVGSIIMVVLFGAANAPFADVPGRALVVVRAVQESLPADAARGEVPRIRLAVLSRWNAARALTSNLERRSSAAWDGLKKELGTVWGRFASGKATSGTNRTADTNEADRGDER
;
A
#
# COMPACT_ATOMS: atom_id res chain seq x y z
N MET A 1 -64.13 -46.39 -0.71
CA MET A 1 -62.71 -46.55 -1.06
C MET A 1 -62.07 -45.18 -0.96
N ALA A 2 -61.12 -45.00 -0.02
CA ALA A 2 -60.49 -43.71 0.20
C ALA A 2 -59.46 -43.48 -0.91
N ASP A 3 -59.80 -42.65 -1.88
CA ASP A 3 -58.88 -42.23 -2.93
C ASP A 3 -57.84 -41.30 -2.29
N MET A 4 -56.56 -41.66 -2.37
CA MET A 4 -55.48 -40.82 -1.87
C MET A 4 -55.38 -39.58 -2.75
N ALA A 5 -55.36 -38.38 -2.16
CA ALA A 5 -55.16 -37.16 -2.92
C ALA A 5 -53.71 -37.04 -3.42
N CYS A 6 -53.50 -36.51 -4.63
CA CYS A 6 -52.16 -36.35 -5.23
C CYS A 6 -51.17 -35.59 -4.34
N ARG A 7 -51.64 -34.60 -3.56
CA ARG A 7 -50.81 -33.85 -2.60
C ARG A 7 -50.24 -34.77 -1.51
N THR A 8 -51.09 -35.62 -0.93
CA THR A 8 -50.70 -36.59 0.10
C THR A 8 -49.75 -37.65 -0.45
N PHE A 9 -49.90 -38.02 -1.73
CA PHE A 9 -48.93 -38.89 -2.40
C PHE A 9 -47.57 -38.19 -2.55
N GLY A 10 -47.53 -36.92 -2.97
CA GLY A 10 -46.30 -36.15 -3.12
C GLY A 10 -45.53 -36.00 -1.80
N GLU A 11 -46.23 -35.72 -0.70
CA GLU A 11 -45.62 -35.63 0.65
C GLU A 11 -45.00 -36.96 1.12
N ARG A 12 -45.45 -38.10 0.57
CA ARG A 12 -45.05 -39.45 0.97
C ARG A 12 -44.17 -40.15 -0.07
N LEU A 13 -43.79 -39.45 -1.16
CA LEU A 13 -43.05 -40.03 -2.27
C LEU A 13 -41.64 -40.46 -1.85
N ASP A 14 -40.94 -39.65 -1.07
CA ASP A 14 -39.59 -39.97 -0.59
C ASP A 14 -39.61 -41.20 0.32
N ASP A 15 -40.57 -41.28 1.26
CA ASP A 15 -40.73 -42.45 2.11
C ASP A 15 -41.15 -43.72 1.34
N LEU A 16 -41.83 -43.56 0.20
CA LEU A 16 -42.12 -44.67 -0.71
C LEU A 16 -40.84 -45.16 -1.41
N LEU A 17 -40.02 -44.25 -1.91
CA LEU A 17 -38.77 -44.55 -2.62
C LEU A 17 -37.71 -45.14 -1.70
N GLU A 18 -37.63 -44.66 -0.46
CA GLU A 18 -36.73 -45.15 0.57
C GLU A 18 -37.27 -46.39 1.31
N GLY A 19 -38.48 -46.85 0.98
CA GLY A 19 -39.08 -48.05 1.57
C GLY A 19 -39.52 -47.89 3.03
N ARG A 20 -39.59 -46.66 3.55
CA ARG A 20 -39.98 -46.33 4.95
C ARG A 20 -41.48 -46.31 5.20
N LEU A 21 -42.31 -46.34 4.15
CA LEU A 21 -43.77 -46.36 4.29
C LEU A 21 -44.30 -47.63 4.97
N SER A 22 -45.33 -47.44 5.81
CA SER A 22 -46.10 -48.52 6.42
C SER A 22 -46.78 -49.41 5.36
N PRO A 23 -47.08 -50.69 5.66
CA PRO A 23 -47.74 -51.58 4.71
C PRO A 23 -49.12 -51.10 4.24
N ALA A 24 -49.85 -50.37 5.10
CA ALA A 24 -51.15 -49.82 4.76
C ALA A 24 -51.02 -48.62 3.80
N ASP A 25 -50.07 -47.73 4.06
CA ASP A 25 -49.83 -46.56 3.21
C ASP A 25 -49.22 -46.94 1.86
N ARG A 26 -48.37 -47.98 1.84
CA ARG A 26 -47.81 -48.53 0.60
C ARG A 26 -48.91 -49.05 -0.33
N ARG A 27 -49.88 -49.79 0.21
CA ARG A 27 -51.04 -50.26 -0.58
C ARG A 27 -51.89 -49.10 -1.11
N ALA A 28 -52.09 -48.05 -0.31
CA ALA A 28 -52.84 -46.87 -0.74
C ALA A 28 -52.10 -46.07 -1.82
N ALA A 29 -50.77 -45.95 -1.71
CA ALA A 29 -49.92 -45.33 -2.72
C ALA A 29 -49.88 -46.15 -4.03
N ASP A 30 -49.78 -47.48 -3.94
CA ASP A 30 -49.81 -48.36 -5.12
C ASP A 30 -51.17 -48.32 -5.83
N GLU A 31 -52.27 -48.23 -5.08
CA GLU A 31 -53.60 -48.05 -5.65
C GLU A 31 -53.74 -46.70 -6.36
N HIS A 32 -53.26 -45.62 -5.74
CA HIS A 32 -53.22 -44.29 -6.36
C HIS A 32 -52.36 -44.26 -7.64
N LEU A 33 -51.23 -44.97 -7.66
CA LEU A 33 -50.37 -45.09 -8.84
C LEU A 33 -51.04 -45.88 -9.97
N ARG A 34 -52.07 -46.69 -9.72
CA ARG A 34 -52.86 -47.32 -10.78
C ARG A 34 -53.82 -46.33 -11.43
N SER A 35 -54.43 -45.45 -10.63
CA SER A 35 -55.45 -44.49 -11.10
C SER A 35 -54.87 -43.16 -11.62
N CYS A 36 -53.73 -42.71 -11.12
CA CYS A 36 -53.16 -41.39 -11.45
C CYS A 36 -51.91 -41.49 -12.35
N ALA A 37 -52.02 -41.03 -13.60
CA ALA A 37 -50.90 -41.02 -14.55
C ALA A 37 -49.80 -40.01 -14.18
N GLY A 38 -50.15 -38.81 -13.69
CA GLY A 38 -49.17 -37.79 -13.32
C GLY A 38 -48.29 -38.19 -12.14
N CYS A 39 -48.86 -38.87 -11.14
CA CYS A 39 -48.09 -39.37 -10.00
C CYS A 39 -47.19 -40.57 -10.36
N ARG A 40 -47.56 -41.36 -11.39
CA ARG A 40 -46.64 -42.37 -11.96
C ARG A 40 -45.43 -41.72 -12.62
N GLU A 41 -45.66 -40.71 -13.44
CA GLU A 41 -44.59 -39.99 -14.14
C GLU A 41 -43.65 -39.28 -13.15
N LEU A 42 -44.22 -38.64 -12.11
CA LEU A 42 -43.42 -38.06 -11.04
C LEU A 42 -42.55 -39.12 -10.33
N LYS A 43 -43.12 -40.28 -10.00
CA LYS A 43 -42.38 -41.38 -9.37
C LYS A 43 -41.24 -41.87 -10.26
N SER A 44 -41.44 -42.00 -11.58
CA SER A 44 -40.36 -42.41 -12.48
C SER A 44 -39.24 -41.36 -12.56
N LEU A 45 -39.58 -40.07 -12.66
CA LEU A 45 -38.60 -38.99 -12.70
C LEU A 45 -37.73 -38.92 -11.44
N VAL A 46 -38.35 -39.05 -10.26
CA VAL A 46 -37.62 -39.02 -8.99
C VAL A 46 -36.83 -40.31 -8.78
N ALA A 47 -37.33 -41.47 -9.23
CA ALA A 47 -36.59 -42.73 -9.19
C ALA A 47 -35.36 -42.73 -10.10
N GLU A 48 -35.42 -42.07 -11.26
CA GLU A 48 -34.27 -41.87 -12.14
C GLU A 48 -33.25 -40.91 -11.52
N ALA A 49 -33.70 -39.86 -10.85
CA ALA A 49 -32.84 -38.91 -10.16
C ALA A 49 -32.16 -39.48 -8.89
N SER A 50 -32.76 -40.50 -8.27
CA SER A 50 -32.25 -41.15 -7.05
C SER A 50 -31.32 -42.32 -7.31
N VAL A 51 -30.99 -42.61 -8.59
CA VAL A 51 -29.94 -43.56 -8.94
C VAL A 51 -28.64 -43.09 -8.27
N PRO A 52 -27.98 -43.94 -7.46
CA PRO A 52 -26.74 -43.56 -6.80
C PRO A 52 -25.66 -43.31 -7.87
N VAL A 53 -25.50 -42.04 -8.24
CA VAL A 53 -24.39 -41.60 -9.06
C VAL A 53 -23.14 -41.80 -8.25
N THR A 54 -22.28 -42.71 -8.69
CA THR A 54 -20.95 -42.86 -8.09
C THR A 54 -20.21 -41.55 -8.33
N PRO A 55 -19.92 -40.76 -7.27
CA PRO A 55 -19.20 -39.52 -7.47
C PRO A 55 -17.83 -39.84 -8.06
N PRO A 56 -17.28 -38.97 -8.95
CA PRO A 56 -15.90 -39.08 -9.37
C PRO A 56 -15.00 -39.22 -8.15
N ALA A 57 -13.95 -40.04 -8.25
CA ALA A 57 -13.05 -40.36 -7.12
C ALA A 57 -12.45 -39.11 -6.45
N ASP A 58 -12.39 -37.98 -7.15
CA ASP A 58 -11.86 -36.69 -6.66
C ASP A 58 -12.92 -35.58 -6.52
N LEU A 59 -14.21 -35.93 -6.44
CA LEU A 59 -15.27 -34.91 -6.30
C LEU A 59 -15.10 -34.10 -5.01
N LEU A 60 -14.80 -34.77 -3.90
CA LEU A 60 -14.59 -34.11 -2.61
C LEU A 60 -13.36 -33.20 -2.67
N GLY A 61 -12.25 -33.67 -3.25
CA GLY A 61 -11.04 -32.86 -3.44
C GLY A 61 -11.31 -31.64 -4.32
N ALA A 62 -12.04 -31.81 -5.43
CA ALA A 62 -12.43 -30.72 -6.32
C ALA A 62 -13.40 -29.70 -5.67
N VAL A 63 -14.34 -30.16 -4.85
CA VAL A 63 -15.26 -29.28 -4.11
C VAL A 63 -14.49 -28.52 -3.03
N LEU A 64 -13.67 -29.19 -2.22
CA LEU A 64 -12.85 -28.55 -1.18
C LEU A 64 -11.84 -27.57 -1.78
N ALA A 65 -11.18 -27.92 -2.90
CA ALA A 65 -10.29 -27.00 -3.61
C ALA A 65 -11.01 -25.74 -4.09
N ARG A 66 -12.30 -25.85 -4.43
CA ARG A 66 -13.12 -24.74 -4.92
C ARG A 66 -13.75 -23.92 -3.80
N THR A 67 -14.10 -24.51 -2.66
CA THR A 67 -14.79 -23.83 -1.55
C THR A 67 -13.85 -23.36 -0.45
N SER A 68 -12.83 -24.15 -0.14
CA SER A 68 -11.84 -23.88 0.92
C SER A 68 -10.49 -23.38 0.37
N GLY A 69 -10.35 -23.33 -0.95
CA GLY A 69 -9.08 -23.12 -1.63
C GLY A 69 -8.21 -24.37 -1.60
N SER A 70 -7.14 -24.40 -2.42
CA SER A 70 -6.18 -25.49 -2.34
C SER A 70 -5.49 -25.49 -0.98
N ALA A 71 -5.31 -26.66 -0.37
CA ALA A 71 -4.57 -26.81 0.89
C ALA A 71 -3.17 -26.16 0.81
N CYS A 72 -2.52 -26.24 -0.36
CA CYS A 72 -1.27 -25.55 -0.64
C CYS A 72 -1.38 -24.02 -0.57
N GLY A 73 -2.45 -23.42 -1.08
CA GLY A 73 -2.68 -21.98 -0.96
C GLY A 73 -2.83 -21.55 0.49
N SER A 74 -3.63 -22.30 1.26
CA SER A 74 -3.83 -22.08 2.69
C SER A 74 -2.52 -22.19 3.50
N ALA A 75 -1.71 -23.21 3.21
CA ALA A 75 -0.41 -23.41 3.85
C ALA A 75 0.61 -22.33 3.46
N ARG A 76 0.67 -21.93 2.17
CA ARG A 76 1.58 -20.87 1.69
C ARG A 76 1.33 -19.53 2.38
N THR A 77 0.08 -19.17 2.62
CA THR A 77 -0.27 -17.92 3.33
C THR A 77 0.19 -17.93 4.79
N ARG A 78 0.21 -19.09 5.44
CA ARG A 78 0.63 -19.26 6.85
C ARG A 78 2.12 -19.58 7.02
N LEU A 79 2.85 -19.75 5.92
CA LEU A 79 4.20 -20.29 5.95
C LEU A 79 5.20 -19.34 6.62
N CYS A 80 5.10 -18.03 6.38
CA CYS A 80 5.97 -17.04 7.02
C CYS A 80 5.76 -17.05 8.53
N ASP A 81 4.50 -16.94 8.97
CA ASP A 81 4.16 -16.97 10.39
C ASP A 81 4.55 -18.30 11.05
N HIS A 82 4.53 -19.43 10.33
CA HIS A 82 5.04 -20.72 10.82
C HIS A 82 6.56 -20.66 11.06
N ILE A 83 7.33 -20.13 10.09
CA ILE A 83 8.78 -19.96 10.20
C ILE A 83 9.14 -19.00 11.34
N ASP A 84 8.37 -17.92 11.48
CA ASP A 84 8.56 -16.89 12.51
C ASP A 84 7.99 -17.31 13.89
N ARG A 85 7.37 -18.50 13.98
CA ARG A 85 6.73 -19.06 15.19
C ARG A 85 5.64 -18.16 15.78
N LEU A 86 4.86 -17.53 14.91
CA LEU A 86 3.74 -16.66 15.24
C LEU A 86 2.37 -17.35 15.10
N LEU A 87 2.34 -18.58 14.58
CA LEU A 87 1.11 -19.37 14.44
C LEU A 87 0.57 -19.85 15.79
N ALA A 88 -0.76 -19.92 15.90
CA ALA A 88 -1.42 -20.64 16.98
C ALA A 88 -1.11 -22.16 16.87
N PRO A 89 -1.03 -22.91 17.98
CA PRO A 89 -0.62 -24.31 17.95
C PRO A 89 -1.42 -25.20 16.98
N ALA A 90 -2.75 -25.00 16.92
CA ALA A 90 -3.61 -25.76 16.03
C ALA A 90 -3.34 -25.47 14.54
N ASP A 91 -3.05 -24.23 14.18
CA ASP A 91 -2.67 -23.86 12.82
C ASP A 91 -1.27 -24.38 12.47
N ASP A 92 -0.35 -24.38 13.45
CA ASP A 92 1.02 -24.88 13.27
C ASP A 92 1.02 -26.37 12.94
N ASP A 93 0.24 -27.16 13.69
CA ASP A 93 0.08 -28.60 13.47
C ASP A 93 -0.49 -28.90 12.08
N LEU A 94 -1.47 -28.11 11.62
CA LEU A 94 -2.05 -28.25 10.28
C LEU A 94 -1.03 -27.95 9.18
N VAL A 95 -0.23 -26.90 9.35
CA VAL A 95 0.85 -26.58 8.40
C VAL A 95 1.89 -27.69 8.40
N ARG A 96 2.32 -28.19 9.57
CA ARG A 96 3.29 -29.29 9.67
C ARG A 96 2.81 -30.56 8.99
N MET A 97 1.58 -30.98 9.26
CA MET A 97 0.98 -32.15 8.60
C MET A 97 0.94 -31.98 7.08
N HIS A 98 0.69 -30.77 6.58
CA HIS A 98 0.73 -30.49 5.15
C HIS A 98 2.16 -30.52 4.59
N LEU A 99 3.14 -29.98 5.31
CA LEU A 99 4.55 -30.00 4.90
C LEU A 99 5.10 -31.43 4.80
N ASP A 100 4.68 -32.32 5.70
CA ASP A 100 5.06 -33.74 5.66
C ASP A 100 4.52 -34.46 4.41
N ALA A 101 3.36 -34.01 3.89
CA ALA A 101 2.71 -34.59 2.72
C ALA A 101 3.05 -33.90 1.39
N CYS A 102 3.56 -32.65 1.40
CA CYS A 102 3.73 -31.82 0.22
C CYS A 102 5.16 -31.30 0.05
N GLY A 103 5.93 -31.95 -0.84
CA GLY A 103 7.33 -31.60 -1.11
C GLY A 103 7.56 -30.19 -1.65
N GLU A 104 6.61 -29.61 -2.41
CA GLU A 104 6.73 -28.23 -2.89
C GLU A 104 6.68 -27.22 -1.74
N CYS A 105 5.70 -27.38 -0.84
CA CYS A 105 5.53 -26.51 0.31
C CYS A 105 6.69 -26.70 1.30
N ALA A 106 7.17 -27.92 1.50
CA ALA A 106 8.36 -28.20 2.31
C ALA A 106 9.62 -27.52 1.74
N GLY A 107 9.82 -27.59 0.42
CA GLY A 107 10.94 -26.92 -0.24
C GLY A 107 10.86 -25.39 -0.19
N LEU A 108 9.64 -24.82 -0.16
CA LEU A 108 9.46 -23.37 0.06
C LEU A 108 9.76 -22.99 1.51
N ALA A 109 9.24 -23.75 2.48
CA ALA A 109 9.48 -23.52 3.91
C ALA A 109 10.98 -23.56 4.24
N ALA A 110 11.69 -24.55 3.70
CA ALA A 110 13.15 -24.66 3.87
C ALA A 110 13.91 -23.46 3.29
N ARG A 111 13.43 -22.87 2.18
CA ARG A 111 14.03 -21.65 1.60
C ARG A 111 13.76 -20.41 2.44
N LEU A 112 12.52 -20.25 2.93
CA LEU A 112 12.19 -19.16 3.84
C LEU A 112 12.99 -19.25 5.14
N ALA A 113 13.14 -20.44 5.71
CA ALA A 113 13.96 -20.67 6.91
C ALA A 113 15.43 -20.26 6.71
N ARG A 114 16.01 -20.56 5.53
CA ARG A 114 17.37 -20.12 5.18
C ARG A 114 17.45 -18.60 5.08
N LEU A 115 16.49 -17.97 4.40
CA LEU A 115 16.43 -16.51 4.29
C LEU A 115 16.30 -15.85 5.67
N ALA A 116 15.48 -16.40 6.56
CA ALA A 116 15.33 -15.91 7.92
C ALA A 116 16.64 -15.98 8.73
N ALA A 117 17.50 -16.96 8.45
CA ALA A 117 18.83 -17.06 9.05
C ALA A 117 19.87 -16.10 8.42
N ASP A 118 19.80 -15.91 7.10
CA ASP A 118 20.80 -15.14 6.33
C ASP A 118 20.54 -13.62 6.35
N LEU A 119 19.28 -13.19 6.47
CA LEU A 119 18.87 -11.78 6.41
C LEU A 119 19.34 -10.92 7.61
N PRO A 120 19.28 -11.37 8.87
CA PRO A 120 19.70 -10.54 10.00
C PRO A 120 21.19 -10.12 9.93
N PRO A 121 22.14 -11.01 9.61
CA PRO A 121 23.55 -10.61 9.39
C PRO A 121 23.74 -9.63 8.23
N LEU A 122 22.88 -9.67 7.22
CA LEU A 122 22.90 -8.72 6.10
C LEU A 122 22.38 -7.34 6.52
N ALA A 123 21.41 -7.28 7.45
CA ALA A 123 20.86 -6.04 7.96
C ALA A 123 21.87 -5.24 8.82
N GLU A 124 22.78 -5.93 9.49
CA GLU A 124 23.85 -5.31 10.29
C GLU A 124 24.99 -4.74 9.45
N ARG A 125 25.09 -5.15 8.18
CA ARG A 125 26.12 -4.67 7.26
C ARG A 125 25.74 -3.28 6.73
N ASP A 126 26.53 -2.27 7.07
CA ASP A 126 26.45 -0.97 6.41
C ASP A 126 26.86 -1.13 4.93
N PRO A 127 25.95 -0.90 3.97
CA PRO A 127 26.26 -1.00 2.55
C PRO A 127 27.24 0.10 2.07
N GLY A 128 27.57 1.06 2.93
CA GLY A 128 28.44 2.18 2.64
C GLY A 128 27.71 3.29 1.89
N PRO A 129 28.25 4.50 1.91
CA PRO A 129 27.56 5.71 1.43
C PRO A 129 27.31 5.71 -0.08
N ARG A 130 27.97 4.84 -0.85
CA ARG A 130 27.91 4.81 -2.31
C ARG A 130 26.84 3.88 -2.89
N LEU A 131 26.32 2.92 -2.10
CA LEU A 131 25.40 1.91 -2.64
C LEU A 131 24.14 2.57 -3.22
N VAL A 132 23.56 3.52 -2.49
CA VAL A 132 22.33 4.20 -2.92
C VAL A 132 22.56 4.94 -4.24
N ASP A 133 23.67 5.67 -4.36
CA ASP A 133 24.03 6.40 -5.58
C ASP A 133 24.26 5.45 -6.76
N GLU A 134 24.92 4.32 -6.54
CA GLU A 134 25.24 3.33 -7.57
C GLU A 134 23.98 2.54 -8.01
N VAL A 135 23.12 2.15 -7.07
CA VAL A 135 21.83 1.51 -7.36
C VAL A 135 20.92 2.46 -8.11
N LEU A 136 20.82 3.73 -7.69
CA LEU A 136 20.03 4.73 -8.39
C LEU A 136 20.57 4.99 -9.80
N ALA A 137 21.89 5.12 -9.97
CA ALA A 137 22.51 5.29 -11.29
C ALA A 137 22.23 4.09 -12.23
N ARG A 138 22.09 2.87 -11.69
CA ARG A 138 21.87 1.66 -12.48
C ARG A 138 20.40 1.32 -12.72
N THR A 139 19.52 1.62 -11.77
CA THR A 139 18.08 1.28 -11.82
C THR A 139 17.22 2.41 -12.37
N SER A 140 17.61 3.67 -12.12
CA SER A 140 16.96 4.78 -12.78
C SER A 140 17.43 4.80 -14.22
N ARG A 141 16.60 4.33 -15.15
CA ARG A 141 16.76 4.54 -16.60
C ARG A 141 16.75 6.03 -17.00
N ARG A 142 16.80 6.94 -16.02
CA ARG A 142 16.88 8.37 -16.23
C ARG A 142 18.35 8.72 -16.47
N PRO A 143 18.69 9.38 -17.59
CA PRO A 143 20.01 9.92 -17.73
C PRO A 143 20.25 10.85 -16.55
N ALA A 144 21.28 10.55 -15.75
CA ALA A 144 21.72 11.43 -14.67
C ALA A 144 21.91 12.82 -15.29
N LEU A 145 21.02 13.77 -14.97
CA LEU A 145 21.17 15.13 -15.44
C LEU A 145 22.58 15.57 -15.02
N PRO A 146 23.42 16.05 -15.94
CA PRO A 146 24.83 16.28 -15.66
C PRO A 146 24.92 17.21 -14.46
N SER A 147 25.52 16.71 -13.37
CA SER A 147 25.65 17.38 -12.08
C SER A 147 26.16 18.82 -12.19
N ARG A 148 26.89 19.14 -13.26
CA ARG A 148 27.31 20.49 -13.64
C ARG A 148 26.15 21.47 -13.87
N ARG A 149 25.03 21.05 -14.47
CA ARG A 149 23.85 21.93 -14.66
C ARG A 149 23.14 22.20 -13.34
N ALA A 150 22.96 21.17 -12.50
CA ALA A 150 22.40 21.33 -11.16
C ALA A 150 23.28 22.25 -10.29
N ALA A 151 24.61 22.07 -10.34
CA ALA A 151 25.56 22.91 -9.62
C ALA A 151 25.57 24.37 -10.14
N ARG A 152 25.47 24.58 -11.47
CA ARG A 152 25.32 25.91 -12.06
C ARG A 152 24.01 26.57 -11.66
N PHE A 153 22.91 25.83 -11.67
CA PHE A 153 21.60 26.34 -11.24
C PHE A 153 21.66 26.73 -9.77
N ALA A 154 22.21 25.88 -8.90
CA ALA A 154 22.41 26.18 -7.48
C ALA A 154 23.33 27.39 -7.24
N ALA A 155 24.36 27.58 -8.08
CA ALA A 155 25.23 28.76 -8.00
C ALA A 155 24.54 30.05 -8.46
N VAL A 156 23.68 29.97 -9.48
CA VAL A 156 22.85 31.10 -9.94
C VAL A 156 21.78 31.43 -8.91
N TRP A 157 21.13 30.41 -8.34
CA TRP A 157 20.16 30.57 -7.25
C TRP A 157 20.77 31.19 -6.00
N ARG A 158 22.00 30.81 -5.63
CA ARG A 158 22.71 31.47 -4.52
C ARG A 158 23.00 32.94 -4.81
N ARG A 159 23.44 33.28 -6.03
CA ARG A 159 23.64 34.68 -6.44
C ARG A 159 22.34 35.48 -6.45
N LEU A 160 21.25 34.87 -6.89
CA LEU A 160 19.92 35.47 -6.80
C LEU A 160 19.52 35.64 -5.33
N ALA A 161 19.58 34.62 -4.48
CA ALA A 161 19.15 34.69 -3.08
C ALA A 161 19.83 35.81 -2.26
N HIS A 162 21.02 36.27 -2.64
CA HIS A 162 21.69 37.41 -2.00
C HIS A 162 21.18 38.80 -2.43
N ARG A 163 20.26 38.90 -3.39
CA ARG A 163 19.63 40.17 -3.79
C ARG A 163 18.41 40.46 -2.89
N PRO A 164 18.37 41.60 -2.18
CA PRO A 164 17.30 41.91 -1.21
C PRO A 164 15.90 42.08 -1.83
N ARG A 165 15.80 42.27 -3.16
CA ARG A 165 14.50 42.43 -3.86
C ARG A 165 13.82 41.11 -4.25
N ILE A 166 14.47 39.97 -4.08
CA ILE A 166 13.94 38.68 -4.56
C ILE A 166 12.80 38.11 -3.72
N ALA A 167 12.68 38.49 -2.45
CA ALA A 167 11.51 38.08 -1.67
C ALA A 167 10.21 38.60 -2.32
N TRP A 168 10.25 39.82 -2.87
CA TRP A 168 9.09 40.45 -3.50
C TRP A 168 8.83 39.92 -4.91
N GLU A 169 9.89 39.78 -5.72
CA GLU A 169 9.79 39.18 -7.06
C GLU A 169 9.35 37.71 -6.99
N GLY A 170 9.85 36.96 -6.01
CA GLY A 170 9.47 35.56 -5.78
C GLY A 170 8.02 35.41 -5.29
N ALA A 171 7.55 36.30 -4.42
CA ALA A 171 6.14 36.33 -4.01
C ALA A 171 5.21 36.64 -5.19
N TYR A 172 5.62 37.55 -6.08
CA TYR A 172 4.85 37.91 -7.26
C TYR A 172 4.82 36.79 -8.32
N VAL A 173 5.97 36.17 -8.60
CA VAL A 173 6.02 35.00 -9.50
C VAL A 173 5.26 33.82 -8.90
N GLY A 174 5.38 33.61 -7.59
CA GLY A 174 4.64 32.59 -6.86
C GLY A 174 3.13 32.79 -6.94
N SER A 175 2.64 34.02 -6.80
CA SER A 175 1.21 34.33 -6.93
C SER A 175 0.70 34.14 -8.35
N ILE A 176 1.48 34.54 -9.38
CA ILE A 176 1.15 34.25 -10.79
C ILE A 176 1.06 32.75 -11.03
N ILE A 177 2.02 31.96 -10.55
CA ILE A 177 2.01 30.50 -10.69
C ILE A 177 0.78 29.91 -9.98
N MET A 178 0.43 30.41 -8.80
CA MET A 178 -0.77 29.98 -8.06
C MET A 178 -2.05 30.28 -8.85
N VAL A 179 -2.17 31.50 -9.41
CA VAL A 179 -3.30 31.88 -10.25
C VAL A 179 -3.35 31.05 -11.54
N VAL A 180 -2.20 30.72 -12.14
CA VAL A 180 -2.16 29.86 -13.33
C VAL A 180 -2.52 28.40 -13.01
N LEU A 181 -2.10 27.87 -11.86
CA LEU A 181 -2.39 26.49 -11.46
C LEU A 181 -3.82 26.27 -10.96
N PHE A 182 -4.45 27.30 -10.40
CA PHE A 182 -5.74 27.17 -9.71
C PHE A 182 -6.83 28.12 -10.21
N GLY A 183 -6.46 29.25 -10.81
CA GLY A 183 -7.40 30.30 -11.20
C GLY A 183 -7.80 30.31 -12.68
N ALA A 184 -7.00 29.72 -13.57
CA ALA A 184 -7.35 29.63 -14.98
C ALA A 184 -8.36 28.49 -15.24
N ALA A 185 -9.35 28.72 -16.10
CA ALA A 185 -10.37 27.71 -16.45
C ALA A 185 -9.77 26.41 -17.04
N ASN A 186 -8.55 26.50 -17.58
CA ASN A 186 -7.82 25.36 -18.17
C ASN A 186 -6.72 24.83 -17.24
N ALA A 187 -6.74 25.24 -15.97
CA ALA A 187 -5.67 24.90 -15.06
C ALA A 187 -5.73 23.40 -14.69
N PRO A 188 -4.58 22.73 -14.55
CA PRO A 188 -4.52 21.29 -14.31
C PRO A 188 -5.20 20.85 -13.00
N PHE A 189 -5.44 21.78 -12.07
CA PHE A 189 -6.07 21.51 -10.78
C PHE A 189 -7.47 22.14 -10.61
N ALA A 190 -8.02 22.79 -11.64
CA ALA A 190 -9.34 23.44 -11.55
C ALA A 190 -10.47 22.44 -11.21
N ASP A 191 -10.37 21.19 -11.69
CA ASP A 191 -11.38 20.14 -11.51
C ASP A 191 -11.26 19.36 -10.19
N VAL A 192 -10.16 19.50 -9.45
CA VAL A 192 -9.90 18.70 -8.25
C VAL A 192 -10.94 18.92 -7.14
N PRO A 193 -11.34 20.16 -6.78
CA PRO A 193 -12.37 20.36 -5.75
C PRO A 193 -13.74 19.83 -6.19
N GLY A 194 -14.08 19.94 -7.48
CA GLY A 194 -15.34 19.42 -8.01
C GLY A 194 -15.39 17.88 -8.00
N ARG A 195 -14.33 17.23 -8.47
CA ARG A 195 -14.23 15.76 -8.46
C ARG A 195 -14.22 15.18 -7.05
N ALA A 196 -13.55 15.84 -6.10
CA ALA A 196 -13.56 15.43 -4.70
C ALA A 196 -14.97 15.47 -4.10
N LEU A 197 -15.75 16.51 -4.38
CA LEU A 197 -17.14 16.63 -3.92
C LEU A 197 -18.08 15.60 -4.57
N VAL A 198 -17.89 15.30 -5.87
CA VAL A 198 -18.67 14.28 -6.57
C VAL A 198 -18.43 12.88 -5.98
N VAL A 199 -17.17 12.54 -5.68
CA VAL A 199 -16.83 11.26 -5.04
C VAL A 199 -17.43 11.17 -3.64
N VAL A 200 -17.38 12.25 -2.85
CA VAL A 200 -17.97 12.27 -1.50
C VAL A 200 -19.50 12.10 -1.58
N ARG A 201 -20.17 12.78 -2.51
CA ARG A 201 -21.63 12.67 -2.68
C ARG A 201 -22.06 11.29 -3.18
N ALA A 202 -21.32 10.70 -4.13
CA ALA A 202 -21.58 9.34 -4.61
C ALA A 202 -21.39 8.29 -3.50
N VAL A 203 -20.36 8.44 -2.67
CA VAL A 203 -20.14 7.56 -1.51
C VAL A 203 -21.27 7.72 -0.48
N GLN A 204 -21.71 8.96 -0.23
CA GLN A 204 -22.78 9.27 0.72
C GLN A 204 -24.15 8.72 0.29
N GLU A 205 -24.46 8.70 -1.01
CA GLU A 205 -25.70 8.09 -1.56
C GLU A 205 -25.68 6.56 -1.52
N SER A 206 -24.49 5.94 -1.61
CA SER A 206 -24.34 4.48 -1.64
C SER A 206 -24.30 3.80 -0.26
N LEU A 207 -24.22 4.56 0.84
CA LEU A 207 -24.10 4.02 2.19
C LEU A 207 -25.46 4.01 2.91
N PRO A 208 -26.03 2.82 3.24
CA PRO A 208 -27.23 2.75 4.07
C PRO A 208 -26.93 3.34 5.46
N ALA A 209 -27.90 4.08 6.03
CA ALA A 209 -27.75 4.87 7.25
C ALA A 209 -27.25 4.06 8.48
N ASP A 210 -27.43 2.75 8.45
CA ASP A 210 -27.03 1.83 9.52
C ASP A 210 -25.58 1.36 9.41
N ALA A 211 -25.01 1.27 8.20
CA ALA A 211 -23.58 1.01 7.99
C ALA A 211 -22.72 2.24 8.32
N ALA A 212 -23.26 3.44 8.10
CA ALA A 212 -22.57 4.70 8.39
C ALA A 212 -22.26 4.90 9.89
N ARG A 213 -23.09 4.37 10.81
CA ARG A 213 -22.86 4.50 12.26
C ARG A 213 -21.63 3.74 12.76
N GLY A 214 -21.24 2.65 12.09
CA GLY A 214 -20.04 1.86 12.44
C GLY A 214 -18.77 2.30 11.70
N GLU A 215 -18.88 2.65 10.42
CA GLU A 215 -17.70 2.88 9.57
C GLU A 215 -17.17 4.32 9.63
N VAL A 216 -18.03 5.31 9.91
CA VAL A 216 -17.65 6.74 9.97
C VAL A 216 -16.58 7.01 11.04
N PRO A 217 -16.66 6.47 12.28
CA PRO A 217 -15.60 6.62 13.27
C PRO A 217 -14.26 6.02 12.82
N ARG A 218 -14.28 4.85 12.17
CA ARG A 218 -13.07 4.17 11.65
C ARG A 218 -12.40 4.97 10.54
N ILE A 219 -13.17 5.43 9.56
CA ILE A 219 -12.66 6.25 8.45
C ILE A 219 -12.11 7.57 9.00
N ARG A 220 -12.81 8.20 9.95
CA ARG A 220 -12.33 9.43 10.60
C ARG A 220 -11.00 9.22 11.31
N LEU A 221 -10.82 8.11 12.03
CA LEU A 221 -9.56 7.78 12.69
C LEU A 221 -8.43 7.50 11.68
N ALA A 222 -8.72 6.80 10.58
CA ALA A 222 -7.74 6.52 9.53
C ALA A 222 -7.32 7.79 8.77
N VAL A 223 -8.24 8.73 8.54
CA VAL A 223 -7.93 10.03 7.94
C VAL A 223 -7.11 10.89 8.89
N LEU A 224 -7.47 10.93 10.18
CA LEU A 224 -6.73 11.68 11.20
C LEU A 224 -5.31 11.13 11.39
N SER A 225 -5.12 9.81 11.40
CA SER A 225 -3.79 9.19 11.51
C SER A 225 -2.91 9.52 10.30
N ARG A 226 -3.47 9.46 9.09
CA ARG A 226 -2.76 9.80 7.85
C ARG A 226 -2.46 11.29 7.75
N TRP A 227 -3.37 12.16 8.20
CA TRP A 227 -3.14 13.59 8.29
C TRP A 227 -2.02 13.94 9.28
N ASN A 228 -2.02 13.31 10.47
CA ASN A 228 -0.97 13.50 11.45
C ASN A 228 0.39 12.99 10.96
N ALA A 229 0.42 11.86 10.22
CA ALA A 229 1.64 11.36 9.58
C ALA A 229 2.17 12.32 8.49
N ALA A 230 1.29 12.87 7.66
CA ALA A 230 1.66 13.88 6.67
C ALA A 230 2.20 15.16 7.34
N ARG A 231 1.55 15.61 8.43
CA ARG A 231 2.01 16.76 9.21
C ARG A 231 3.33 16.50 9.94
N ALA A 232 3.59 15.27 10.38
CA ALA A 232 4.88 14.87 10.95
C ALA A 232 5.99 14.91 9.89
N LEU A 233 5.68 14.51 8.65
CA LEU A 233 6.61 14.64 7.51
C LEU A 233 6.90 16.09 7.17
N THR A 234 5.89 16.95 7.09
CA THR A 234 6.09 18.38 6.79
C THR A 234 6.84 19.09 7.91
N SER A 235 6.54 18.81 9.17
CA SER A 235 7.29 19.38 10.31
C SER A 235 8.72 18.84 10.42
N ASN A 236 9.00 17.61 9.98
CA ASN A 236 10.38 17.11 9.86
C ASN A 236 11.14 17.75 8.70
N LEU A 237 10.47 18.02 7.58
CA LEU A 237 11.01 18.83 6.49
C LEU A 237 11.30 20.26 6.94
N GLU A 238 10.38 20.86 7.69
CA GLU A 238 10.53 22.19 8.25
C GLU A 238 11.70 22.23 9.24
N ARG A 239 11.81 21.27 10.17
CA ARG A 239 12.97 21.13 11.09
C ARG A 239 14.29 20.89 10.38
N ARG A 240 14.32 20.08 9.32
CA ARG A 240 15.53 19.86 8.51
C ARG A 240 15.91 21.12 7.73
N SER A 241 14.93 21.84 7.21
CA SER A 241 15.15 23.10 6.51
C SER A 241 15.59 24.20 7.48
N SER A 242 15.02 24.28 8.69
CA SER A 242 15.41 25.26 9.71
C SER A 242 16.81 24.96 10.23
N ALA A 243 17.16 23.70 10.47
CA ALA A 243 18.52 23.31 10.84
C ALA A 243 19.54 23.63 9.73
N ALA A 244 19.17 23.43 8.46
CA ALA A 244 20.00 23.83 7.32
C ALA A 244 20.14 25.37 7.21
N TRP A 245 19.05 26.11 7.47
CA TRP A 245 19.04 27.57 7.51
C TRP A 245 19.84 28.14 8.69
N ASP A 246 19.82 27.50 9.85
CA ASP A 246 20.59 27.88 11.03
C ASP A 246 22.08 27.60 10.83
N GLY A 247 22.43 26.49 10.17
CA GLY A 247 23.79 26.22 9.70
C GLY A 247 24.28 27.30 8.74
N LEU A 248 23.45 27.67 7.75
CA LEU A 248 23.74 28.73 6.80
C LEU A 248 23.90 30.11 7.48
N LYS A 249 23.07 30.43 8.46
CA LYS A 249 23.19 31.66 9.26
C LYS A 249 24.48 31.70 10.06
N LYS A 250 24.90 30.57 10.66
CA LYS A 250 26.18 30.47 11.38
C LYS A 250 27.36 30.69 10.43
N GLU A 251 27.35 30.08 9.25
CA GLU A 251 28.40 30.33 8.25
C GLU A 251 28.41 31.80 7.77
N LEU A 252 27.26 32.39 7.49
CA LEU A 252 27.17 33.80 7.11
C LEU A 252 27.62 34.75 8.24
N GLY A 253 27.28 34.45 9.49
CA GLY A 253 27.72 35.21 10.66
C GLY A 253 29.24 35.16 10.86
N THR A 254 29.86 33.99 10.65
CA THR A 254 31.33 33.86 10.74
C THR A 254 32.07 34.57 9.60
N VAL A 255 31.50 34.58 8.39
CA VAL A 255 32.03 35.35 7.25
C VAL A 255 31.91 36.85 7.52
N TRP A 256 30.77 37.32 8.03
CA TRP A 256 30.57 38.73 8.35
C TRP A 256 31.48 39.21 9.50
N GLY A 257 31.68 38.37 10.53
CA GLY A 257 32.67 38.63 11.59
C GLY A 257 34.10 38.77 11.06
N ARG A 258 34.46 38.00 10.02
CA ARG A 258 35.76 38.08 9.33
C ARG A 258 35.91 39.35 8.49
N PHE A 259 34.84 39.84 7.87
CA PHE A 259 34.82 41.14 7.18
C PHE A 259 34.88 42.32 8.17
N ALA A 260 34.22 42.20 9.32
CA ALA A 260 34.27 43.21 10.38
C ALA A 260 35.66 43.29 11.03
N SER A 261 36.34 42.16 11.25
CA SER A 261 37.70 42.14 11.81
C SER A 261 38.78 42.52 10.79
N GLY A 262 38.61 42.18 9.51
CA GLY A 262 39.53 42.57 8.44
C GLY A 262 39.55 44.08 8.13
N LYS A 263 38.50 44.82 8.49
CA LYS A 263 38.46 46.28 8.32
C LYS A 263 39.25 47.05 9.39
N ALA A 264 39.61 46.41 10.50
CA ALA A 264 40.40 47.01 11.57
C ALA A 264 41.92 46.96 11.33
N THR A 265 42.41 46.11 10.41
CA THR A 265 43.85 45.88 10.20
C THR A 265 44.46 46.55 8.96
N SER A 266 43.68 47.28 8.15
CA SER A 266 44.19 47.97 6.94
C SER A 266 44.55 49.46 7.14
N GLY A 267 44.61 49.92 8.39
CA GLY A 267 44.66 51.35 8.73
C GLY A 267 45.92 51.85 9.45
N THR A 268 47.07 51.17 9.38
CA THR A 268 48.34 51.69 9.95
C THR A 268 49.56 51.11 9.23
N ASN A 269 49.89 51.60 8.03
CA ASN A 269 51.26 51.63 7.48
C ASN A 269 51.24 52.17 6.04
N ARG A 270 51.13 53.50 5.90
CA ARG A 270 51.53 54.19 4.67
C ARG A 270 51.74 55.68 4.94
N THR A 271 52.93 56.02 5.44
CA THR A 271 53.71 57.27 5.33
C THR A 271 54.84 57.11 6.37
N ALA A 272 56.13 57.23 6.12
CA ALA A 272 56.86 58.01 5.14
C ALA A 272 58.22 57.34 4.91
N ASP A 273 58.60 57.17 3.64
CA ASP A 273 59.99 56.95 3.24
C ASP A 273 60.12 57.43 1.79
N THR A 274 60.28 58.75 1.63
CA THR A 274 60.78 59.40 0.41
C THR A 274 61.27 60.80 0.77
N ASN A 275 62.58 60.99 0.93
CA ASN A 275 63.32 62.08 0.27
C ASN A 275 64.81 61.99 0.59
N GLU A 276 65.51 61.31 -0.30
CA GLU A 276 66.95 61.37 -0.48
C GLU A 276 67.16 62.05 -1.84
N ALA A 277 67.47 63.34 -1.82
CA ALA A 277 68.15 64.05 -2.91
C ALA A 277 68.50 65.48 -2.49
N ASP A 278 69.77 65.81 -2.69
CA ASP A 278 70.28 67.14 -3.08
C ASP A 278 70.85 68.07 -2.00
N ARG A 279 72.18 67.97 -1.83
CA ARG A 279 73.19 69.02 -1.62
C ARG A 279 74.50 68.28 -1.36
N GLY A 280 75.61 68.50 -2.02
CA GLY A 280 76.03 69.63 -2.83
C GLY A 280 77.56 69.56 -2.75
N ASP A 281 78.18 69.46 -3.91
CA ASP A 281 79.61 69.48 -4.16
C ASP A 281 80.23 70.83 -3.74
N GLU A 282 81.57 70.89 -3.79
CA GLU A 282 82.46 72.05 -3.67
C GLU A 282 83.15 72.34 -2.31
N ARG A 283 84.43 71.91 -2.28
CA ARG A 283 85.66 72.57 -1.80
C ARG A 283 85.89 72.82 -0.30
#